data_AF-A0A1V5ANN8-F1
#
_entry.id   AF-A0A1V5ANN8-F1
#
_cell.length_a   1.000
_cell.length_b   1.000
_cell.length_c   1.000
_cell.angle_alpha   90.00
_cell.angle_beta   90.00
_cell.angle_gamma   90.00
#
_symmetry.space_group_name_H-M   'P 1'
#
loop_
_entity.id
_entity.type
_entity.pdbx_description
1 polymer ?
#
loop_
_entity_poly.entity_id
_entity_poly.type
_entity_poly.pdbx_seq_one_letter_code
_entity_poly.pdbx_strand_id
1 'polypeptide(L)'
;MGDQSLDGAIGLARVLIAGIRKSGRGDIRIVASSDFSHYVPDAVAREQDLYAISGLEQLDIGEFYRRIVGRRISACGYGPIAAMCSACRDMGAREARLLRYATSGDVTGDPDVVGYAAIAVI
;
A
#
# COMPACT_ATOMS: atom_id res chain seq x y z
N MET A 1 -7.94 10.67 -7.60
CA MET A 1 -8.15 9.36 -6.97
C MET A 1 -9.61 9.23 -6.58
N GLY A 2 -10.16 8.00 -6.57
CA GLY A 2 -11.49 7.73 -6.00
C GLY A 2 -11.50 7.80 -4.48
N ASP A 3 -12.56 7.30 -3.84
CA ASP A 3 -12.62 7.19 -2.38
C ASP A 3 -11.49 6.30 -1.84
N GLN A 4 -10.69 6.84 -0.92
CA GLN A 4 -9.59 6.14 -0.24
C GLN A 4 -9.85 5.98 1.26
N SER A 5 -11.07 6.24 1.73
CA SER A 5 -11.45 6.02 3.13
C SER A 5 -11.20 4.57 3.54
N LEU A 6 -10.96 4.35 4.85
CA LEU A 6 -10.78 3.01 5.38
C LEU A 6 -12.03 2.14 5.12
N ASP A 7 -13.22 2.73 5.28
CA ASP A 7 -14.48 2.06 5.00
C ASP A 7 -14.63 1.71 3.51
N GLY A 8 -14.25 2.63 2.61
CA GLY A 8 -14.21 2.38 1.17
C GLY A 8 -13.27 1.24 0.79
N ALA A 9 -12.07 1.20 1.36
CA ALA A 9 -11.10 0.13 1.15
C ALA A 9 -11.62 -1.23 1.66
N ILE A 10 -12.23 -1.27 2.85
CA ILE A 10 -12.85 -2.49 3.41
C ILE A 10 -14.04 -2.93 2.54
N GLY A 11 -14.87 -1.99 2.10
CA GLY A 11 -16.00 -2.26 1.21
C GLY A 11 -15.56 -2.90 -0.11
N LEU A 12 -14.53 -2.32 -0.75
CA LEU A 12 -13.95 -2.87 -1.97
C LEU A 12 -13.36 -4.26 -1.74
N ALA A 13 -12.61 -4.47 -0.65
CA ALA A 13 -12.06 -5.78 -0.30
C ALA A 13 -13.14 -6.86 -0.19
N ARG A 14 -14.28 -6.57 0.45
CA ARG A 14 -15.40 -7.50 0.57
C ARG A 14 -15.96 -7.91 -0.79
N VAL A 15 -16.13 -6.95 -1.71
CA VAL A 15 -16.63 -7.23 -3.07
C VAL A 15 -15.61 -8.06 -3.86
N LEU A 16 -14.31 -7.76 -3.73
CA LEU A 16 -13.24 -8.55 -4.35
C LEU A 16 -13.26 -10.00 -3.85
N ILE A 17 -13.29 -10.22 -2.54
CA ILE A 17 -13.35 -11.56 -1.93
C ILE A 17 -14.56 -12.35 -2.46
N ALA A 18 -15.74 -11.73 -2.48
CA ALA A 18 -16.96 -12.38 -2.97
C ALA A 18 -16.85 -12.75 -4.46
N GLY A 19 -16.31 -11.85 -5.29
CA GLY A 19 -16.08 -12.10 -6.71
C GLY A 19 -15.08 -13.24 -6.95
N ILE A 20 -13.97 -13.24 -6.21
CA ILE A 20 -12.94 -14.29 -6.28
C ILE A 20 -13.56 -15.65 -5.92
N ARG A 21 -14.26 -15.75 -4.78
CA ARG A 21 -14.92 -16.99 -4.36
C ARG A 21 -15.95 -17.47 -5.37
N LYS A 22 -16.77 -16.56 -5.92
CA LYS A 22 -17.77 -16.89 -6.95
C LYS A 22 -17.14 -17.38 -8.25
N SER A 23 -15.95 -16.88 -8.60
CA SER A 23 -15.27 -17.28 -9.84
C SER A 23 -14.80 -18.74 -9.83
N GLY A 24 -14.61 -19.35 -8.66
CA GLY A 24 -14.06 -20.70 -8.52
C GLY A 24 -12.59 -20.84 -8.96
N ARG A 25 -11.92 -19.73 -9.28
CA ARG A 25 -10.51 -19.72 -9.72
C ARG A 25 -9.56 -19.67 -8.53
N GLY A 26 -8.56 -20.54 -8.53
CA GLY A 26 -7.49 -20.57 -7.52
C GLY A 26 -6.25 -19.73 -7.86
N ASP A 27 -6.17 -19.21 -9.08
CA ASP A 27 -4.98 -18.56 -9.66
C ASP A 27 -5.11 -17.03 -9.75
N ILE A 28 -5.85 -16.40 -8.84
CA ILE A 28 -6.04 -14.95 -8.85
C ILE A 28 -4.91 -14.25 -8.08
N ARG A 29 -4.44 -13.13 -8.64
CA ARG A 29 -3.48 -12.20 -8.01
C ARG A 29 -4.09 -10.82 -7.98
N ILE A 30 -3.84 -10.09 -6.89
CA ILE A 30 -4.33 -8.73 -6.69
C ILE A 30 -3.11 -7.80 -6.72
N VAL A 31 -3.18 -6.77 -7.57
CA VAL A 31 -2.14 -5.73 -7.66
C VAL A 31 -2.75 -4.41 -7.20
N ALA A 32 -2.17 -3.81 -6.16
CA ALA A 32 -2.45 -2.43 -5.79
C ALA A 32 -1.40 -1.52 -6.43
N SER A 33 -1.84 -0.56 -7.24
CA SER A 33 -0.95 0.41 -7.89
C SER A 33 -0.89 1.69 -7.05
N SER A 34 0.31 2.08 -6.62
CA SER A 34 0.52 3.29 -5.83
C SER A 34 1.99 3.69 -5.85
N ASP A 35 2.22 5.00 -5.88
CA ASP A 35 3.44 5.63 -5.40
C ASP A 35 3.25 6.02 -3.92
N PHE A 36 4.35 6.35 -3.24
CA PHE A 36 4.36 6.83 -1.86
C PHE A 36 4.53 8.36 -1.82
N SER A 37 5.51 8.89 -1.09
CA SER A 37 5.70 10.34 -0.96
C SER A 37 5.85 11.02 -2.33
N HIS A 38 5.30 12.22 -2.49
CA HIS A 38 5.39 13.03 -3.70
C HIS A 38 6.06 14.37 -3.39
N TYR A 39 7.15 14.67 -4.10
CA TYR A 39 7.84 15.95 -4.12
C TYR A 39 8.23 16.45 -2.73
N VAL A 40 8.93 15.60 -1.99
CA VAL A 40 9.58 15.93 -0.72
C VAL A 40 11.06 15.55 -0.81
N PRO A 41 11.93 16.12 0.05
CA PRO A 41 13.34 15.76 0.05
C PRO A 41 13.56 14.25 0.18
N ASP A 42 14.52 13.67 -0.55
CA ASP A 42 14.76 12.20 -0.59
C ASP A 42 14.85 11.55 0.80
N ALA A 43 15.55 12.20 1.74
CA ALA A 43 15.66 11.71 3.12
C ALA A 43 14.28 11.66 3.82
N VAL A 44 13.42 12.64 3.58
CA VAL A 44 12.06 12.71 4.13
C VAL A 44 11.18 11.64 3.50
N ALA A 45 11.25 11.45 2.17
CA ALA A 45 10.52 10.40 1.46
C ALA A 45 10.87 9.02 2.04
N ARG A 46 12.16 8.69 2.14
CA ARG A 46 12.63 7.42 2.71
C ARG A 46 12.14 7.20 4.13
N GLU A 47 12.27 8.20 5.00
CA GLU A 47 11.84 8.08 6.39
C GLU A 47 10.33 7.85 6.51
N GLN A 48 9.54 8.70 5.86
CA GLN A 48 8.09 8.67 5.96
C GLN A 48 7.50 7.42 5.31
N ASP A 49 7.99 7.06 4.14
CA ASP A 49 7.47 5.92 3.39
C ASP A 49 7.78 4.61 4.09
N LEU A 50 9.02 4.39 4.56
CA LEU A 50 9.37 3.20 5.33
C LEU A 50 8.62 3.13 6.66
N TYR A 51 8.38 4.28 7.29
CA TYR A 51 7.52 4.35 8.47
C TYR A 51 6.09 3.91 8.16
N ALA A 52 5.48 4.37 7.07
CA ALA A 52 4.15 3.91 6.66
C ALA A 52 4.15 2.41 6.31
N ILE A 53 5.09 1.97 5.49
CA ILE A 53 5.20 0.59 5.00
C ILE A 53 5.35 -0.41 6.15
N SER A 54 6.14 -0.10 7.17
CA SER A 54 6.28 -1.00 8.33
C SER A 54 4.99 -1.17 9.14
N GLY A 55 3.99 -0.29 8.96
CA GLY A 55 2.65 -0.49 9.51
C GLY A 55 1.90 -1.66 8.86
N LEU A 56 2.32 -2.10 7.67
CA LEU A 56 1.71 -3.21 6.94
C LEU A 56 2.33 -4.58 7.21
N GLU A 57 3.43 -4.68 7.99
CA GLU A 57 4.16 -5.94 8.20
C GLU A 57 3.25 -7.09 8.63
N GLN A 58 2.28 -6.81 9.51
CA GLN A 58 1.28 -7.78 10.00
C GLN A 58 -0.10 -7.62 9.33
N LEU A 59 -0.14 -7.00 8.14
CA LEU A 59 -1.37 -6.67 7.41
C LEU A 59 -2.37 -5.86 8.24
N ASP A 60 -1.86 -4.97 9.11
CA ASP A 60 -2.67 -4.04 9.89
C ASP A 60 -2.94 -2.77 9.09
N ILE A 61 -4.05 -2.79 8.35
CA ILE A 61 -4.49 -1.63 7.57
C ILE A 61 -4.88 -0.44 8.47
N GLY A 62 -5.32 -0.67 9.70
CA GLY A 62 -5.66 0.41 10.63
C GLY A 62 -4.40 1.18 11.04
N GLU A 63 -3.34 0.43 11.36
CA GLU A 63 -2.03 1.00 11.64
C GLU A 63 -1.47 1.76 10.44
N PHE A 64 -1.54 1.18 9.25
CA PHE A 64 -1.11 1.83 8.01
C PHE A 64 -1.81 3.19 7.81
N TYR A 65 -3.14 3.23 7.92
CA TYR A 65 -3.90 4.49 7.82
C TYR A 65 -3.49 5.50 8.89
N ARG A 66 -3.34 5.05 10.14
CA ARG A 66 -2.96 5.91 11.27
C ARG A 66 -1.60 6.56 11.03
N ARG A 67 -0.65 5.83 10.43
CA ARG A 67 0.67 6.34 10.05
C ARG A 67 0.62 7.34 8.90
N ILE A 68 -0.11 7.01 7.82
CA ILE A 68 -0.30 7.90 6.67
C ILE A 68 -0.93 9.23 7.11
N VAL A 69 -2.04 9.18 7.86
CA VAL A 69 -2.74 10.38 8.33
C VAL A 69 -1.89 11.14 9.35
N GLY A 70 -1.29 10.45 10.30
CA GLY A 70 -0.51 11.06 11.38
C GLY A 70 0.70 11.86 10.91
N ARG A 71 1.33 11.44 9.79
CA ARG A 71 2.46 12.16 9.18
C ARG A 71 2.11 12.92 7.90
N ARG A 72 0.83 12.91 7.49
CA ARG A 72 0.34 13.52 6.23
C ARG A 72 1.11 13.04 4.99
N ILE A 73 1.42 11.74 4.94
CA ILE A 73 2.18 11.11 3.87
C ILE A 73 1.33 11.13 2.61
N SER A 74 1.90 11.59 1.50
CA SER A 74 1.16 11.85 0.26
C SER A 74 0.98 10.63 -0.65
N ALA A 75 1.10 9.40 -0.12
CA ALA A 75 0.91 8.17 -0.88
C ALA A 75 -0.38 8.23 -1.72
N CYS A 76 -0.29 7.96 -3.02
CA CYS A 76 -1.42 8.22 -3.90
C CYS A 76 -2.49 7.13 -3.83
N GLY A 77 -2.14 5.90 -3.43
CA GLY A 77 -3.00 4.71 -3.46
C GLY A 77 -3.07 3.93 -2.15
N TYR A 78 -3.08 4.60 -0.99
CA TYR A 78 -3.23 3.93 0.31
C TYR A 78 -4.56 3.16 0.46
N GLY A 79 -5.63 3.61 -0.22
CA GLY A 79 -6.91 2.89 -0.28
C GLY A 79 -6.81 1.55 -1.02
N PRO A 80 -6.36 1.54 -2.30
CA PRO A 80 -6.06 0.30 -3.03
C PRO A 80 -5.12 -0.66 -2.30
N ILE A 81 -4.05 -0.15 -1.67
CA ILE A 81 -3.12 -0.95 -0.86
C ILE A 81 -3.89 -1.67 0.26
N ALA A 82 -4.70 -0.94 1.02
CA ALA A 82 -5.46 -1.52 2.12
C ALA A 82 -6.55 -2.50 1.68
N ALA A 83 -7.22 -2.23 0.55
CA ALA A 83 -8.19 -3.15 -0.03
C ALA A 83 -7.51 -4.49 -0.42
N MET A 84 -6.34 -4.42 -1.05
CA MET A 84 -5.53 -5.59 -1.40
C MET A 84 -5.06 -6.34 -0.15
N CYS A 85 -4.46 -5.66 0.83
CA CYS A 85 -4.02 -6.30 2.08
C CYS A 85 -5.18 -6.98 2.82
N SER A 86 -6.33 -6.32 2.91
CA SER A 86 -7.53 -6.86 3.55
C SER A 86 -8.03 -8.12 2.84
N ALA A 87 -8.13 -8.09 1.50
CA ALA A 87 -8.54 -9.24 0.71
C ALA A 87 -7.54 -10.41 0.82
N CYS A 88 -6.24 -10.15 0.69
CA CYS A 88 -5.21 -11.18 0.82
C CYS A 88 -5.17 -11.79 2.23
N ARG A 89 -5.33 -10.98 3.28
CA ARG A 89 -5.41 -11.47 4.67
C ARG A 89 -6.58 -12.43 4.87
N ASP A 90 -7.77 -12.09 4.35
CA ASP A 90 -8.95 -12.96 4.40
C ASP A 90 -8.73 -14.28 3.63
N MET A 91 -7.94 -14.24 2.56
CA MET A 91 -7.56 -15.43 1.78
C MET A 91 -6.38 -16.22 2.35
N GLY A 92 -5.82 -15.82 3.49
CA GLY A 92 -4.80 -16.60 4.19
C GLY A 92 -3.40 -16.02 4.21
N ALA A 93 -3.16 -14.85 3.62
CA ALA A 93 -1.89 -14.15 3.81
C ALA A 93 -1.67 -13.77 5.29
N ARG A 94 -0.42 -13.62 5.69
CA ARG A 94 0.01 -13.37 7.07
C ARG A 94 0.88 -12.14 7.20
N GLU A 95 1.62 -11.77 6.16
CA GLU A 95 2.57 -10.66 6.23
C GLU A 95 2.64 -9.85 4.93
N ALA A 96 3.05 -8.59 5.06
CA ALA A 96 3.52 -7.79 3.94
C ALA A 96 5.05 -7.64 4.04
N ARG A 97 5.75 -8.02 2.98
CA ARG A 97 7.19 -7.94 2.88
C ARG A 97 7.61 -6.88 1.87
N LEU A 98 8.33 -5.87 2.33
CA LEU A 98 9.02 -4.93 1.46
C LEU A 98 10.13 -5.66 0.70
N LEU A 99 10.01 -5.72 -0.63
CA LEU A 99 11.01 -6.30 -1.51
C LEU A 99 12.08 -5.28 -1.89
N ARG A 100 11.64 -4.06 -2.19
CA ARG A 100 12.51 -2.94 -2.55
C ARG A 100 11.80 -1.62 -2.32
N TYR A 101 12.58 -0.63 -1.88
CA TYR A 101 12.21 0.78 -1.91
C TYR A 101 13.22 1.55 -2.77
N ALA A 102 12.75 2.54 -3.51
CA ALA A 102 13.54 3.44 -4.34
C ALA A 102 12.85 4.80 -4.45
N THR A 103 13.55 5.82 -4.94
CA THR A 103 12.96 7.13 -5.24
C THR A 103 13.31 7.57 -6.65
N SER A 104 12.59 8.55 -7.20
CA SER A 104 12.93 9.14 -8.50
C SER A 104 14.35 9.75 -8.52
N GLY A 105 14.82 10.24 -7.37
CA GLY A 105 16.17 10.78 -7.19
C GLY A 105 17.28 9.74 -7.40
N ASP A 106 17.00 8.44 -7.23
CA ASP A 106 17.96 7.37 -7.54
C ASP A 106 18.37 7.36 -9.03
N VAL A 107 17.55 7.95 -9.90
CA VAL A 107 17.80 8.06 -11.35
C VAL A 107 18.12 9.49 -11.75
N THR A 108 17.36 10.48 -11.27
CA THR A 108 17.46 11.87 -11.75
C THR A 108 18.45 12.72 -10.97
N GLY A 109 18.73 12.39 -9.71
CA GLY A 109 19.49 13.25 -8.80
C GLY A 109 18.72 14.47 -8.29
N ASP A 110 17.42 14.58 -8.57
CA ASP A 110 16.60 15.68 -8.07
C ASP A 110 16.46 15.62 -6.54
N PRO A 111 16.47 16.77 -5.84
CA PRO A 111 16.39 16.80 -4.39
C PRO A 111 15.00 16.39 -3.87
N ASP A 112 13.95 16.78 -4.59
CA ASP A 112 12.55 16.48 -4.27
C ASP A 112 12.05 15.34 -5.14
N VAL A 113 11.59 14.27 -4.51
CA VAL A 113 11.43 12.97 -5.17
C VAL A 113 10.02 12.40 -5.02
N VAL A 114 9.71 11.41 -5.87
CA VAL A 114 8.59 10.48 -5.66
C VAL A 114 9.13 9.16 -5.11
N GLY A 115 8.49 8.62 -4.08
CA GLY A 115 8.83 7.34 -3.46
C GLY A 115 8.13 6.15 -4.11
N TYR A 116 8.87 5.05 -4.30
CA TYR A 116 8.40 3.82 -4.94
C TYR A 116 8.69 2.60 -4.06
N ALA A 117 7.70 1.71 -3.93
CA ALA A 117 7.85 0.49 -3.16
C ALA A 117 7.31 -0.73 -3.91
N ALA A 118 8.10 -1.81 -3.92
CA ALA A 118 7.64 -3.14 -4.30
C ALA A 118 7.38 -3.95 -3.03
N ILE A 119 6.14 -4.36 -2.81
CA ILE A 119 5.69 -5.06 -1.61
C ILE A 119 4.98 -6.35 -2.02
N ALA A 120 5.38 -7.48 -1.43
CA ALA A 120 4.69 -8.76 -1.57
C ALA A 120 3.83 -9.02 -0.34
N VAL A 121 2.60 -9.48 -0.54
CA VAL A 121 1.72 -9.97 0.52
C VAL A 121 1.66 -11.48 0.43
N ILE A 122 2.10 -12.16 1.49
CA ILE A 122 2.30 -13.63 1.54
C ILE A 122 1.69 -14.25 2.78
#